data_AF-A0A6I6MVJ1-F1
#
_entry.id   AF-A0A6I6MVJ1-F1
#
_cell.length_a   1.000
_cell.length_b   1.000
_cell.length_c   1.000
_cell.angle_alpha   90.00
_cell.angle_beta   90.00
_cell.angle_gamma   90.00
#
_symmetry.space_group_name_H-M   'P 1'
#
loop_
_entity.id
_entity.type
_entity.pdbx_description
1 polymer ?
#
loop_
_entity_poly.entity_id
_entity_poly.type
_entity_poly.pdbx_seq_one_letter_code
_entity_poly.pdbx_strand_id
1 'polypeptide(L)'
;MLWVDTNYFGPDRRCKRTMRMLERRRENYAGPAPSLSIAMRQLRMRVLDAQGAAAPAFAERLRGVAQIARMHNEPGASNALNALSTTLTGARGADMRQKLYDGLDRANAALRA
;
A
#
# COMPACT_ATOMS: atom_id res chain seq x y z
N MET A 1 -11.48 8.38 7.17
CA MET A 1 -11.25 6.92 7.18
C MET A 1 -10.04 6.65 8.05
N LEU A 2 -10.15 5.69 8.98
CA LEU A 2 -9.00 5.30 9.79
C LEU A 2 -8.18 4.27 9.00
N TRP A 3 -6.88 4.52 8.84
CA TRP A 3 -5.94 3.72 8.06
C TRP A 3 -5.10 2.84 8.98
N VAL A 4 -5.01 1.56 8.66
CA VAL A 4 -4.15 0.60 9.38
C VAL A 4 -2.96 0.26 8.50
N ASP A 5 -1.77 0.80 8.81
CA ASP A 5 -0.54 0.44 8.08
C ASP A 5 -0.13 -0.99 8.44
N THR A 6 -0.46 -1.97 7.60
CA THR A 6 -0.02 -3.36 7.74
C THR A 6 1.47 -3.53 7.41
N ASN A 7 2.33 -2.87 8.18
CA ASN A 7 3.77 -2.92 7.97
C ASN A 7 4.34 -4.30 8.39
N TYR A 8 5.61 -4.60 8.07
CA TYR A 8 6.25 -5.89 8.41
C TYR A 8 6.25 -6.18 9.92
N PHE A 9 6.19 -5.12 10.74
CA PHE A 9 6.08 -5.18 12.20
C PHE A 9 4.63 -5.13 12.74
N GLY A 10 3.63 -5.19 11.86
CA GLY A 10 2.21 -4.93 12.15
C GLY A 10 1.83 -3.45 11.99
N PRO A 11 0.60 -3.07 12.43
CA PRO A 11 0.12 -1.68 12.47
C PRO A 11 1.19 -0.73 12.98
N ASP A 12 1.47 0.39 12.30
CA ASP A 12 2.57 1.30 12.70
C ASP A 12 2.43 1.70 14.18
N ARG A 13 3.38 1.23 15.00
CA ARG A 13 3.37 1.37 16.47
C ARG A 13 4.21 2.55 16.96
N ARG A 14 4.78 3.35 16.05
CA ARG A 14 5.75 4.42 16.37
C ARG A 14 5.13 5.61 17.13
N CYS A 15 3.80 5.72 17.18
CA CYS A 15 3.12 6.83 17.84
C CYS A 15 2.84 6.65 19.34
N LYS A 16 3.18 5.51 19.98
CA LYS A 16 2.87 5.30 21.42
C LYS A 16 4.13 5.12 22.28
N ARG A 17 4.34 6.08 23.19
CA ARG A 17 5.56 6.31 23.97
C ARG A 17 5.86 5.24 25.03
N THR A 18 4.89 4.40 25.41
CA THR A 18 5.03 3.43 26.52
C THR A 18 3.95 2.37 26.43
N MET A 19 4.20 1.14 25.94
CA MET A 19 3.24 0.03 26.17
C MET A 19 3.86 -1.37 26.06
N ARG A 20 3.34 -2.28 26.90
CA ARG A 20 3.74 -3.69 26.99
C ARG A 20 3.24 -4.47 25.77
N MET A 21 3.98 -5.52 25.39
CA MET A 21 3.80 -6.24 24.12
C MET A 21 2.40 -6.86 23.90
N LEU A 22 1.65 -7.17 24.97
CA LEU A 22 0.33 -7.81 24.93
C LEU A 22 -0.84 -6.84 24.74
N GLU A 23 -0.70 -5.57 25.12
CA GLU A 23 -1.73 -4.53 24.91
C GLU A 23 -1.81 -4.10 23.44
N ARG A 24 -0.78 -4.46 22.65
CA ARG A 24 -0.63 -4.13 21.23
C ARG A 24 -1.67 -4.73 20.28
N ARG A 25 -2.61 -5.55 20.77
CA ARG A 25 -3.69 -6.16 19.97
C ARG A 25 -5.07 -5.60 20.31
N ARG A 26 -5.21 -4.86 21.42
CA ARG A 26 -6.49 -4.36 21.93
C ARG A 26 -6.87 -2.98 21.42
N GLU A 27 -5.90 -2.19 20.97
CA GLU A 27 -6.19 -0.83 20.55
C GLU A 27 -6.46 -0.72 19.06
N ASN A 28 -7.36 0.20 18.72
CA ASN A 28 -7.64 0.56 17.35
C ASN A 28 -6.42 1.33 16.78
N TYR A 29 -5.52 0.64 16.07
CA TYR A 29 -4.32 1.21 15.42
C TYR A 29 -4.63 2.03 14.18
N ALA A 30 -5.90 2.23 13.90
CA ALA A 30 -6.35 2.93 12.74
C ALA A 30 -6.11 4.43 13.00
N GLY A 31 -5.09 4.98 12.34
CA GLY A 31 -4.70 6.39 12.41
C GLY A 31 -5.25 7.19 11.23
N PRO A 32 -4.97 8.50 11.15
CA PRO A 32 -5.20 9.24 9.90
C PRO A 32 -4.42 8.59 8.76
N ALA A 33 -5.03 8.53 7.57
CA ALA A 33 -4.33 8.03 6.39
C ALA A 33 -3.06 8.85 6.13
N PRO A 34 -1.94 8.20 5.75
CA PRO A 34 -0.74 8.93 5.34
C PRO A 34 -1.05 9.75 4.08
N SER A 35 -0.24 10.78 3.82
CA SER A 35 -0.31 11.49 2.54
C SER A 35 -0.10 10.52 1.39
N LEU A 36 -0.74 10.80 0.25
CA LEU A 36 -0.61 9.97 -0.95
C LEU A 36 0.86 9.78 -1.38
N SER A 37 1.69 10.82 -1.25
CA SER A 37 3.13 10.75 -1.54
C SER A 37 3.88 9.75 -0.66
N ILE A 38 3.57 9.72 0.65
CA ILE A 38 4.17 8.76 1.60
C ILE A 38 3.69 7.34 1.28
N ALA A 39 2.39 7.18 1.03
CA ALA A 39 1.80 5.88 0.68
C ALA A 39 2.42 5.30 -0.59
N MET A 40 2.59 6.11 -1.64
CA MET A 40 3.23 5.71 -2.90
C MET A 40 4.71 5.34 -2.71
N ARG A 41 5.44 6.11 -1.88
CA ARG A 41 6.84 5.78 -1.53
C ARG A 41 6.94 4.45 -0.81
N GLN A 42 6.10 4.21 0.20
CA GLN A 42 6.06 2.95 0.93
C GLN A 42 5.73 1.77 0.01
N LEU A 43 4.88 1.99 -0.98
CA LEU A 43 4.48 0.96 -1.93
C LEU A 43 5.63 0.61 -2.89
N ARG A 44 6.39 1.60 -3.39
CA ARG A 44 7.61 1.37 -4.17
C ARG A 44 8.66 0.55 -3.42
N MET A 45 8.88 0.85 -2.13
CA MET A 45 9.84 0.09 -1.30
C MET A 45 9.48 -1.39 -1.15
N ARG A 46 8.22 -1.76 -1.40
CA ARG A 46 7.67 -3.11 -1.19
C ARG A 46 7.40 -3.87 -2.48
N VAL A 47 7.83 -3.37 -3.64
CA VAL A 47 7.65 -4.08 -4.93
C VAL A 47 8.30 -5.47 -4.91
N LEU A 48 9.32 -5.68 -4.09
CA LEU A 48 9.95 -6.99 -3.90
C LEU A 48 9.00 -8.04 -3.26
N ASP A 49 7.98 -7.60 -2.52
CA ASP A 49 6.98 -8.47 -1.90
C ASP A 49 5.89 -8.90 -2.90
N ALA A 50 5.90 -8.36 -4.13
CA ALA A 50 4.90 -8.64 -5.15
C ALA A 50 5.12 -9.97 -5.90
N GLN A 51 5.75 -10.94 -5.25
CA GLN A 51 5.99 -12.27 -5.79
C GLN A 51 5.81 -13.34 -4.70
N GLY A 52 5.56 -14.57 -5.13
CA GLY A 52 5.41 -15.72 -4.24
C GLY A 52 4.26 -15.55 -3.22
N ALA A 53 4.48 -16.01 -2.00
CA ALA A 53 3.46 -16.02 -0.94
C ALA A 53 3.05 -14.63 -0.43
N ALA A 54 3.86 -13.59 -0.69
CA ALA A 54 3.59 -12.22 -0.25
C ALA A 54 2.76 -11.39 -1.26
N ALA A 55 2.62 -11.88 -2.50
CA ALA A 55 1.91 -11.17 -3.57
C ALA A 55 0.45 -10.79 -3.23
N PRO A 56 -0.36 -11.65 -2.58
CA PRO A 56 -1.72 -11.27 -2.18
C PRO A 56 -1.76 -10.11 -1.19
N ALA A 57 -0.86 -10.10 -0.21
CA ALA A 57 -0.76 -9.02 0.77
C ALA A 57 -0.34 -7.69 0.12
N PHE A 58 0.55 -7.75 -0.87
CA PHE A 58 0.92 -6.58 -1.66
C PHE A 58 -0.24 -6.08 -2.54
N ALA A 59 -1.04 -6.99 -3.12
CA ALA A 59 -2.24 -6.63 -3.88
C ALA A 59 -3.30 -5.92 -3.04
N GLU A 60 -3.52 -6.34 -1.80
CA GLU A 60 -4.41 -5.63 -0.85
C GLU A 60 -3.87 -4.24 -0.52
N ARG A 61 -2.54 -4.12 -0.34
CA ARG A 61 -1.89 -2.83 -0.10
C ARG A 61 -2.07 -1.87 -1.27
N LEU A 62 -1.96 -2.35 -2.52
CA LEU A 62 -2.26 -1.57 -3.73
C LEU A 62 -3.67 -0.99 -3.70
N ARG A 63 -4.68 -1.78 -3.33
CA ARG A 63 -6.07 -1.31 -3.21
C ARG A 63 -6.24 -0.27 -2.11
N GLY A 64 -5.57 -0.47 -0.98
CA GLY A 64 -5.57 0.52 0.10
C GLY A 64 -4.99 1.86 -0.35
N VAL A 65 -3.85 1.87 -1.06
CA VAL A 65 -3.27 3.11 -1.58
C VAL A 65 -4.13 3.72 -2.69
N ALA A 66 -4.79 2.90 -3.51
CA ALA A 66 -5.77 3.38 -4.48
C ALA A 66 -6.94 4.11 -3.80
N GLN A 67 -7.38 3.66 -2.63
CA GLN A 67 -8.41 4.33 -1.84
C GLN A 67 -7.92 5.66 -1.28
N ILE A 68 -6.67 5.73 -0.80
CA ILE A 68 -6.02 7.00 -0.39
C ILE A 68 -5.99 7.96 -1.59
N ALA A 69 -5.58 7.50 -2.78
CA ALA A 69 -5.55 8.33 -3.98
C ALA A 69 -6.93 8.92 -4.30
N ARG A 70 -7.99 8.10 -4.22
CA ARG A 70 -9.36 8.56 -4.42
C ARG A 70 -9.80 9.62 -3.41
N MET A 71 -9.39 9.48 -2.14
CA MET A 71 -9.67 10.47 -1.10
C MET A 71 -8.96 11.81 -1.33
N HIS A 72 -7.81 11.79 -1.99
CA HIS A 72 -7.05 12.98 -2.37
C HIS A 72 -7.49 13.58 -3.71
N ASN A 73 -8.65 13.17 -4.26
CA ASN A 73 -9.15 13.57 -5.59
C ASN A 73 -8.22 13.20 -6.75
N GLU A 74 -7.51 12.08 -6.63
CA GLU A 74 -6.60 11.55 -7.66
C GLU A 74 -7.16 10.25 -8.29
N PRO A 75 -8.24 10.33 -9.10
CA PRO A 75 -8.89 9.15 -9.66
C PRO A 75 -8.01 8.41 -10.67
N GLY A 76 -7.15 9.11 -11.40
CA GLY A 76 -6.21 8.50 -12.35
C GLY A 76 -5.22 7.56 -11.66
N ALA A 77 -4.59 8.03 -10.57
CA ALA A 77 -3.71 7.22 -9.75
C ALA A 77 -4.48 6.06 -9.08
N SER A 78 -5.69 6.31 -8.58
CA SER A 78 -6.55 5.27 -7.99
C SER A 78 -6.84 4.13 -8.98
N ASN A 79 -7.25 4.47 -10.20
CA ASN A 79 -7.56 3.48 -11.24
C ASN A 79 -6.33 2.68 -11.66
N ALA A 80 -5.19 3.35 -11.83
CA ALA A 80 -3.93 2.69 -12.17
C ALA A 80 -3.49 1.68 -11.09
N LEU A 81 -3.58 2.05 -9.82
CA LEU A 81 -3.24 1.18 -8.69
C LEU A 81 -4.18 -0.02 -8.56
N ASN A 82 -5.48 0.17 -8.80
CA ASN A 82 -6.46 -0.92 -8.83
C ASN A 82 -6.19 -1.90 -9.99
N ALA A 83 -5.88 -1.38 -11.18
CA ALA A 83 -5.52 -2.22 -12.32
C ALA A 83 -4.27 -3.07 -12.05
N LEU A 84 -3.25 -2.49 -11.40
CA LEU A 84 -2.05 -3.21 -10.96
C LEU A 84 -2.38 -4.29 -9.92
N SER A 85 -3.26 -4.01 -8.98
CA SER A 85 -3.72 -5.00 -7.99
C SER A 85 -4.37 -6.22 -8.66
N THR A 86 -5.29 -5.99 -9.60
CA THR A 86 -5.96 -7.06 -10.35
C THR A 86 -4.96 -7.87 -11.18
N THR A 87 -4.03 -7.19 -11.84
CA THR A 87 -2.96 -7.81 -12.64
C THR A 87 -2.08 -8.72 -11.78
N LEU A 88 -1.73 -8.27 -10.57
CA LEU A 88 -0.92 -9.03 -9.63
C LEU A 88 -1.65 -10.27 -9.10
N THR A 89 -2.94 -10.15 -8.75
CA THR A 89 -3.73 -11.31 -8.30
C THR A 89 -3.89 -12.38 -9.40
N GLY A 90 -3.90 -11.97 -10.67
CA GLY A 90 -3.96 -12.90 -11.80
C GLY A 90 -2.63 -13.55 -12.16
N ALA A 91 -1.50 -13.03 -11.67
CA ALA A 91 -0.17 -13.39 -12.15
C ALA A 91 0.33 -14.80 -11.76
N ARG A 92 -0.37 -15.54 -10.90
CA ARG A 92 -0.07 -16.93 -10.45
C ARG A 92 1.44 -17.24 -10.27
N GLY A 93 2.18 -16.33 -9.64
CA GLY A 93 3.60 -16.52 -9.32
C GLY A 93 4.60 -16.06 -10.40
N ALA A 94 4.15 -15.43 -11.48
CA ALA A 94 5.03 -14.77 -12.44
C ALA A 94 5.75 -13.56 -11.80
N ASP A 95 6.99 -13.32 -12.20
CA ASP A 95 7.74 -12.12 -11.77
C ASP A 95 7.13 -10.87 -12.41
N MET A 96 6.44 -10.07 -11.60
CA MET A 96 5.76 -8.85 -12.02
C MET A 96 6.52 -7.58 -11.64
N ARG A 97 7.74 -7.69 -11.08
CA ARG A 97 8.47 -6.55 -10.51
C ARG A 97 8.66 -5.42 -11.50
N GLN A 98 9.10 -5.72 -12.73
CA GLN A 98 9.30 -4.70 -13.76
C GLN A 98 7.99 -3.97 -14.10
N LYS A 99 6.92 -4.72 -14.37
CA LYS A 99 5.60 -4.15 -14.69
C LYS A 99 5.03 -3.30 -13.54
N LEU A 100 5.31 -3.70 -12.30
CA LEU A 100 4.92 -2.95 -11.11
C LEU A 100 5.73 -1.66 -10.97
N TYR A 101 7.04 -1.67 -11.21
CA TYR A 101 7.83 -0.45 -11.24
C TYR A 101 7.31 0.53 -12.30
N ASP A 102 7.14 0.06 -13.54
CA ASP A 102 6.65 0.88 -14.66
C ASP A 102 5.22 1.40 -14.40
N GLY A 103 4.38 0.59 -13.75
CA GLY A 103 3.03 0.97 -13.36
C GLY A 103 2.99 2.03 -12.26
N LEU A 104 3.85 1.89 -11.24
CA LEU A 104 3.95 2.84 -10.14
C LEU A 104 4.58 4.16 -10.59
N ASP A 105 5.54 4.11 -11.51
CA ASP A 105 6.12 5.31 -12.11
C ASP A 105 5.08 6.08 -12.91
N ARG A 106 4.25 5.40 -13.71
CA ARG A 106 3.12 6.01 -14.42
C ARG A 106 2.09 6.61 -13.46
N ALA A 107 1.70 5.87 -12.43
CA ALA A 107 0.75 6.38 -11.42
C ALA A 107 1.31 7.60 -10.69
N ASN A 108 2.62 7.62 -10.40
CA ASN A 108 3.27 8.75 -9.75
C ASN A 108 3.52 9.95 -10.68
N ALA A 109 3.68 9.71 -11.99
CA ALA A 109 3.72 10.77 -13.00
C ALA A 109 2.35 11.43 -13.14
N ALA A 110 1.26 10.65 -13.11
CA ALA A 110 -0.11 11.17 -13.14
C ALA A 110 -0.45 12.07 -11.93
N LEU A 111 0.22 11.87 -10.78
CA LEU A 111 0.08 12.72 -9.59
C LEU A 111 0.82 14.07 -9.67
N ARG A 112 1.67 14.26 -10.67
CA ARG A 112 2.49 15.48 -10.84
C ARG A 112 2.04 16.33 -12.04
N ALA A 113 1.08 15.84 -12.81
CA ALA A 113 0.50 16.52 -13.97
C ALA A 113 -0.74 17.30 -13.54
#